data_AF-A0A3Q1AM51-F1
#
_entry.id   AF-A0A3Q1AM51-F1
#
_cell.length_a   1.000
_cell.length_b   1.000
_cell.length_c   1.000
_cell.angle_alpha   90.00
_cell.angle_beta   90.00
_cell.angle_gamma   90.00
#
_symmetry.space_group_name_H-M   'P 1'
#
loop_
_entity.id
_entity.type
_entity.pdbx_description
1 polymer ?
#
loop_
_entity_poly.entity_id
_entity_poly.type
_entity_poly.pdbx_seq_one_letter_code
_entity_poly.pdbx_strand_id
1 'polypeptide(L)' 'MFDTPALKGSNTLLRVASARVYSIVKSRDVQHFETALRFLEATFRLLPRLVAAIKHMKIMFGLKTMSQFLHVQKKTKL' A
#
# COMPACT_ATOMS: atom_id res chain seq x y z
N MET A 1 2.52 1.63 -26.79
CA MET A 1 1.20 1.03 -27.08
C MET A 1 1.04 -0.09 -26.07
N PHE A 2 0.40 0.17 -24.93
CA PHE A 2 0.22 -0.86 -23.90
C PHE A 2 -1.07 -1.58 -24.22
N ASP A 3 -0.94 -2.75 -24.84
CA ASP A 3 -2.05 -3.66 -25.10
C ASP A 3 -2.80 -3.93 -23.79
N THR A 4 -4.05 -3.47 -23.75
CA THR A 4 -5.09 -4.00 -22.87
C THR A 4 -5.62 -5.28 -23.49
N PRO A 5 -5.41 -6.46 -22.89
CA PRO A 5 -6.32 -7.57 -23.10
C PRO A 5 -7.37 -7.54 -21.99
N ALA A 6 -8.60 -7.30 -22.40
CA ALA A 6 -9.79 -7.44 -21.58
C ALA A 6 -9.85 -8.83 -20.92
N LEU A 7 -10.33 -8.86 -19.67
CA LEU A 7 -10.76 -10.01 -18.89
C LEU A 7 -9.76 -11.19 -18.79
N LYS A 8 -8.72 -11.04 -17.96
CA LYS A 8 -8.00 -12.19 -17.40
C LYS A 8 -7.76 -12.00 -15.91
N GLY A 9 -8.65 -12.60 -15.11
CA GLY A 9 -8.46 -12.97 -13.71
C GLY A 9 -8.26 -11.83 -12.71
N SER A 10 -9.07 -11.82 -11.65
CA SER A 10 -8.87 -11.06 -10.40
C SER A 10 -7.40 -11.01 -9.93
N ASN A 11 -6.61 -12.06 -10.21
CA ASN A 11 -5.18 -12.14 -9.92
C ASN A 11 -4.31 -11.06 -10.60
N THR A 12 -4.58 -10.70 -11.85
CA THR A 12 -3.73 -9.75 -12.60
C THR A 12 -3.92 -8.34 -12.07
N LEU A 13 -5.17 -7.98 -11.74
CA LEU A 13 -5.51 -6.71 -11.09
C LEU A 13 -4.89 -6.62 -9.69
N LEU A 14 -4.90 -7.70 -8.91
CA LEU A 14 -4.26 -7.75 -7.59
C LEU A 14 -2.75 -7.52 -7.68
N ARG A 15 -2.08 -8.10 -8.69
CA ARG A 15 -0.64 -7.91 -8.94
C ARG A 15 -0.32 -6.47 -9.34
N VAL A 16 -1.11 -5.87 -10.23
CA VAL A 16 -0.94 -4.46 -10.64
C VAL A 16 -1.16 -3.52 -9.45
N ALA A 17 -2.21 -3.75 -8.65
CA ALA A 17 -2.47 -2.97 -7.44
C ALA A 17 -1.32 -3.10 -6.43
N SER A 18 -0.81 -4.32 -6.21
CA SER A 18 0.32 -4.58 -5.33
C SER A 18 1.60 -3.90 -5.81
N ALA A 19 1.88 -3.93 -7.12
CA ALA A 19 3.03 -3.22 -7.71
C ALA A 19 2.92 -1.70 -7.52
N ARG A 20 1.71 -1.13 -7.64
CA ARG A 20 1.44 0.29 -7.39
C ARG A 20 1.70 0.66 -5.93
N VAL A 21 1.20 -0.15 -4.99
CA VAL A 21 1.44 0.03 -3.55
C VAL A 21 2.94 -0.05 -3.23
N TYR A 22 3.65 -1.04 -3.79
CA TYR A 22 5.09 -1.16 -3.63
C TYR A 22 5.84 0.08 -4.13
N SER A 23 5.45 0.63 -5.29
CA SER A 23 6.06 1.85 -5.83
C SER A 23 5.85 3.07 -4.93
N ILE A 24 4.65 3.24 -4.38
CA ILE A 24 4.32 4.33 -3.44
C ILE A 24 5.19 4.26 -2.18
N VAL A 25 5.29 3.06 -1.59
CA VAL A 25 6.08 2.83 -0.37
C VAL A 25 7.57 3.03 -0.64
N LYS A 26 8.08 2.53 -1.77
CA LYS A 26 9.47 2.69 -2.18
C LYS A 26 9.83 4.14 -2.45
N SER A 27 8.96 4.88 -3.13
CA SER A 27 9.16 6.29 -3.48
C SER A 27 8.88 7.24 -2.31
N ARG A 28 8.44 6.72 -1.15
CA ARG A 28 8.05 7.48 0.04
C ARG A 28 7.04 8.58 -0.27
N ASP A 29 6.13 8.31 -1.20
CA ASP A 29 5.15 9.30 -1.65
C ASP A 29 3.97 9.39 -0.68
N VAL A 30 4.18 10.19 0.36
CA VAL A 30 3.26 10.42 1.49
C VAL A 30 1.83 10.77 1.04
N GLN A 31 1.65 11.39 -0.13
CA GLN A 31 0.32 11.77 -0.63
C GLN A 31 -0.51 10.56 -1.05
N HIS A 32 0.14 9.49 -1.53
CA HIS A 32 -0.53 8.28 -1.98
C HIS A 32 -0.47 7.13 -0.96
N PHE A 33 0.09 7.37 0.24
CA PHE A 33 0.14 6.36 1.32
C PHE A 33 -1.24 5.92 1.78
N GLU A 34 -2.24 6.79 1.73
CA GLU A 34 -3.62 6.44 2.08
C GLU A 34 -4.17 5.35 1.16
N THR A 35 -3.82 5.38 -0.14
CA THR A 35 -4.20 4.33 -1.09
C THR A 35 -3.56 2.99 -0.74
N ALA A 36 -2.32 2.99 -0.28
CA ALA A 36 -1.63 1.78 0.19
C ALA A 36 -2.26 1.20 1.46
N LEU A 37 -2.63 2.06 2.41
CA LEU A 37 -3.31 1.65 3.64
C LEU A 37 -4.68 1.04 3.35
N ARG A 38 -5.50 1.69 2.49
CA ARG A 38 -6.81 1.18 2.09
C ARG A 38 -6.71 -0.17 1.36
N PHE A 39 -5.71 -0.35 0.50
CA PHE A 39 -5.47 -1.63 -0.17
C PHE A 39 -5.11 -2.75 0.82
N LEU A 40 -4.24 -2.45 1.79
CA LEU A 40 -3.83 -3.43 2.80
C LEU A 40 -4.98 -3.80 3.74
N GLU A 41 -5.83 -2.83 4.11
CA GLU A 41 -7.04 -3.07 4.91
C GLU A 41 -8.08 -3.91 4.16
N ALA A 42 -8.33 -3.59 2.89
CA ALA A 42 -9.23 -4.36 2.03
C ALA A 42 -8.75 -5.80 1.86
N THR A 43 -7.43 -6.00 1.67
CA THR A 43 -6.84 -7.34 1.52
C THR A 43 -7.00 -8.18 2.79
N PHE A 44 -6.80 -7.58 3.96
CA PHE A 44 -6.97 -8.28 5.25
C PHE A 44 -8.43 -8.60 5.56
N ARG A 45 -9.37 -7.71 5.20
CA ARG A 45 -10.80 -7.97 5.33
C ARG A 45 -11.29 -9.10 4.42
N LEU A 46 -10.76 -9.17 3.20
CA LEU A 46 -11.10 -10.22 2.23
C LEU A 46 -10.42 -11.56 2.54
N LEU A 47 -9.17 -11.53 3.03
CA LEU A 47 -8.34 -12.71 3.24
C LEU A 47 -7.66 -12.67 4.62
N PRO A 48 -8.42 -12.78 5.73
CA PRO A 48 -7.89 -12.67 7.09
C PRO A 48 -6.92 -13.80 7.46
N ARG A 49 -6.90 -14.91 6.70
CA ARG A 49 -5.96 -16.03 6.89
C ARG A 49 -4.65 -15.90 6.12
N LEU A 50 -4.55 -14.97 5.15
CA LEU A 50 -3.35 -14.83 4.31
C LEU A 50 -2.16 -14.26 5.09
N VAL A 51 -2.45 -13.39 6.05
CA VAL A 51 -1.46 -12.72 6.89
C VAL A 51 -1.97 -12.74 8.33
N ALA A 52 -1.15 -13.24 9.26
CA ALA A 52 -1.47 -13.17 10.67
C ALA A 52 -1.78 -11.72 11.09
N ALA A 53 -2.83 -11.51 11.89
CA ALA A 53 -3.29 -10.18 12.30
C ALA A 53 -2.15 -9.30 12.87
N ILE A 54 -1.23 -9.90 13.64
CA ILE A 54 -0.06 -9.20 14.19
C ILE A 54 0.89 -8.67 13.10
N LYS A 55 1.06 -9.42 12.00
CA LYS A 55 1.90 -9.02 10.87
C LYS A 55 1.22 -7.92 10.07
N HIS A 56 -0.11 -8.00 9.89
CA HIS A 56 -0.90 -6.93 9.27
C HIS A 56 -0.78 -5.62 10.07
N MET A 57 -0.99 -5.68 11.39
CA MET A 57 -0.83 -4.53 12.27
C MET A 57 0.58 -3.93 12.21
N LYS A 58 1.64 -4.75 12.22
CA LYS A 58 3.03 -4.23 12.12
C LYS A 58 3.28 -3.47 10.81
N ILE A 59 2.75 -3.97 9.69
CA ILE A 59 2.90 -3.31 8.38
C ILE A 59 2.11 -1.99 8.36
N MET A 60 0.86 -2.03 8.86
CA MET A 60 -0.01 -0.85 8.91
C MET A 60 0.58 0.25 9.82
N PHE A 61 1.11 -0.15 10.98
CA PHE A 61 1.81 0.73 11.91
C PHE A 61 3.06 1.34 11.27
N GLY A 62 3.93 0.53 10.63
CA GLY A 62 5.14 1.02 9.97
C GLY A 62 4.84 2.02 8.86
N LEU A 63 3.82 1.75 8.03
CA LEU A 63 3.39 2.66 6.97
C LEU A 63 2.84 3.99 7.51
N LYS A 64 2.02 3.93 8.56
CA LYS A 64 1.42 5.11 9.18
C LYS A 64 2.49 5.97 9.88
N THR A 65 3.43 5.34 10.57
CA THR A 65 4.55 6.03 11.22
C THR A 65 5.50 6.65 10.19
N MET A 66 5.78 5.99 9.06
CA MET A 66 6.58 6.60 7.99
C MET A 66 5.92 7.85 7.39
N SER A 67 4.60 7.85 7.17
CA SER A 67 3.88 9.02 6.66
C SER A 67 3.94 10.19 7.65
N GLN A 68 3.71 9.92 8.94
CA GLN A 68 3.78 10.91 10.00
C GLN A 68 5.21 11.46 10.17
N PHE A 69 6.21 10.58 10.17
CA PHE A 69 7.61 10.95 10.31
C PHE A 69 8.08 11.82 9.13
N LEU A 70 7.71 11.47 7.90
CA LEU A 70 8.05 12.29 6.73
C LEU A 70 7.36 13.66 6.75
N HIS A 71 6.12 13.74 7.24
CA HIS A 71 5.43 15.02 7.43
C HIS A 71 6.13 15.89 8.48
N VAL A 72 6.55 15.29 9.60
CA VAL A 72 7.33 15.97 10.66
C VAL A 72 8.69 16.45 10.12
N GLN A 73 9.41 15.62 9.36
CA GLN A 73 10.72 15.96 8.78
C GLN A 73 10.63 17.09 7.74
N LYS A 74 9.55 17.17 6.94
CA LYS A 74 9.32 18.33 6.06
C LYS A 74 9.09 19.63 6.84
N LYS A 75 8.50 19.55 8.03
CA LYS A 75 8.23 20.72 8.90
C LYS A 75 9.44 21.17 9.72
N THR A 76 10.43 20.29 9.94
CA THR A 76 11.68 20.59 10.65
C THR A 76 12.82 21.09 9.75
N LYS A 77 12.61 21.11 8.43
CA LYS A 77 13.53 21.68 7.42
C LYS A 77 13.08 23.05 6.90
N LEU A 78 12.32 23.79 7.72
CA LEU A 78 11.96 25.19 7.55
C LEU A 78 12.52 25.98 8.73
#